data_AF-A0A060D364-F1
#
_entry.id   AF-A0A060D364-F1
#
_cell.length_a   1.000
_cell.length_b   1.000
_cell.length_c   1.000
_cell.angle_alpha   90.00
_cell.angle_beta   90.00
_cell.angle_gamma   90.00
#
_symmetry.space_group_name_H-M   'P 1'
#
loop_
_entity.id
_entity.type
_entity.pdbx_description
1 polymer ?
#
loop_
_entity_poly.entity_id
_entity_poly.type
_entity_poly.pdbx_seq_one_letter_code
_entity_poly.pdbx_strand_id
1 'polypeptide(L)'
;MKYMKLGSKPDVLQTEGSNIRFVATDLATDVVILIGDVKFYLHKFPLLSKSSRLQRLVASINEEKNDEVDISDIPGGPSAFEICAKFCYGMIVTLNAYNVLAARCAAEYLEMFETIDKGNLIYKIDVFLTSSVFRTWKDSIIVLQSTRSLVPWCEDLKVISHCIDSIASKASIDPSEVEWSYTYNRKKLPSENGIDSHWNGVRMQPMVPTDWWVEDLCELEVDSYKRVIMSIKAKGSTPAVVVGEALRAYAYRRLLGSLEDAVSNGVDCAKPRAVLDAIVSLLPAEEGSVSCGFLLKLLGAACLLESGESSHRSNLIKRIGAQLDGASVSDLLIIPPNTDENDTYSIDLVMAIVEEFHVVTE
;
A
#
# COMPACT_ATOMS: atom_id res chain seq x y z
N MET A 1 -5.41 9.12 -13.48
CA MET A 1 -4.20 9.56 -12.76
C MET A 1 -4.02 11.05 -12.94
N LYS A 2 -3.86 11.81 -11.87
CA LYS A 2 -3.56 13.24 -11.93
C LYS A 2 -2.05 13.44 -12.14
N TYR A 3 -1.69 14.53 -12.79
CA TYR A 3 -0.29 14.94 -12.96
C TYR A 3 -0.15 16.44 -12.79
N MET A 4 1.05 16.88 -12.39
CA MET A 4 1.45 18.28 -12.34
C MET A 4 2.66 18.48 -13.24
N LYS A 5 2.60 19.48 -14.12
CA LYS A 5 3.73 19.91 -14.93
C LYS A 5 4.39 21.12 -14.29
N LEU A 6 5.68 21.03 -14.03
CA LEU A 6 6.53 22.13 -13.54
C LEU A 6 7.47 22.58 -14.66
N GLY A 7 7.95 23.82 -14.58
CA GLY A 7 8.90 24.40 -15.52
C GLY A 7 8.31 24.75 -16.88
N SER A 8 9.11 25.43 -17.70
CA SER A 8 8.72 25.89 -19.04
C SER A 8 9.82 25.67 -20.09
N LYS A 9 11.07 25.47 -19.68
CA LYS A 9 12.18 25.21 -20.58
C LYS A 9 12.16 23.76 -21.08
N PRO A 10 12.63 23.49 -22.30
CA PRO A 10 12.79 22.12 -22.78
C PRO A 10 13.71 21.32 -21.86
N ASP A 11 13.48 20.01 -21.83
CA ASP A 11 14.38 19.08 -21.15
C ASP A 11 15.64 18.91 -22.00
N VAL A 12 16.75 19.42 -21.48
CA VAL A 12 18.07 19.34 -22.13
C VAL A 12 19.04 18.47 -21.32
N LEU A 13 18.55 17.78 -20.28
CA LEU A 13 19.34 16.81 -19.55
C LEU A 13 19.41 15.51 -20.37
N GLN A 14 20.59 15.17 -20.83
CA GLN A 14 20.85 14.00 -21.65
C GLN A 14 21.50 12.88 -20.83
N THR A 15 21.37 11.67 -21.35
CA THR A 15 21.93 10.45 -20.77
C THR A 15 22.99 9.89 -21.72
N GLU A 16 24.19 9.67 -21.21
CA GLU A 16 25.26 8.96 -21.90
C GLU A 16 25.55 7.65 -21.17
N GLY A 17 25.41 6.52 -21.88
CA GLY A 17 25.47 5.20 -21.28
C GLY A 17 24.45 5.00 -20.16
N SER A 18 24.75 4.12 -19.20
CA SER A 18 23.88 3.90 -18.04
C SER A 18 24.08 4.95 -16.93
N ASN A 19 25.30 5.49 -16.81
CA ASN A 19 25.78 6.11 -15.56
C ASN A 19 26.13 7.60 -15.69
N ILE A 20 26.05 8.20 -16.88
CA ILE A 20 26.36 9.63 -17.06
C ILE A 20 25.09 10.38 -17.41
N ARG A 21 24.87 11.50 -16.72
CA ARG A 21 23.83 12.49 -17.00
C ARG A 21 24.47 13.85 -17.15
N PHE A 22 24.12 14.62 -18.16
CA PHE A 22 24.71 15.94 -18.38
C PHE A 22 23.72 16.91 -19.01
N VAL A 23 23.91 18.21 -18.78
CA VAL A 23 23.09 19.25 -19.40
C VAL A 23 23.72 19.66 -20.72
N ALA A 24 23.01 19.44 -21.83
CA ALA A 24 23.50 19.73 -23.18
C ALA A 24 23.46 21.24 -23.48
N THR A 25 24.50 21.96 -23.07
CA THR A 25 24.68 23.41 -23.29
C THR A 25 26.12 23.73 -23.65
N ASP A 26 26.36 24.91 -24.23
CA ASP A 26 27.72 25.39 -24.55
C ASP A 26 28.53 25.82 -23.31
N LEU A 27 27.91 25.82 -22.13
CA LEU A 27 28.59 26.11 -20.87
C LEU A 27 29.36 24.89 -20.38
N ALA A 28 30.58 25.12 -19.87
CA ALA A 28 31.36 24.09 -19.23
C ALA A 28 30.73 23.69 -17.88
N THR A 29 30.72 22.40 -17.59
CA THR A 29 30.38 21.85 -16.28
C THR A 29 31.29 22.45 -15.21
N ASP A 30 30.70 22.95 -14.13
CA ASP A 30 31.43 23.52 -12.98
C ASP A 30 31.12 22.79 -11.67
N VAL A 31 30.29 21.73 -11.70
CA VAL A 31 30.03 20.81 -10.58
C VAL A 31 29.61 19.43 -11.08
N VAL A 32 30.11 18.39 -10.42
CA VAL A 32 29.70 17.00 -10.65
C VAL A 32 29.01 16.46 -9.40
N ILE A 33 27.81 15.92 -9.52
CA ILE A 33 27.08 15.29 -8.42
C ILE A 33 27.12 13.77 -8.60
N LEU A 34 27.59 13.04 -7.59
CA LEU A 34 27.66 11.59 -7.56
C LEU A 34 26.50 11.02 -6.73
N ILE A 35 25.75 10.08 -7.31
CA ILE A 35 24.68 9.33 -6.63
C ILE A 35 24.82 7.86 -6.98
N GLY A 36 25.35 7.08 -6.05
CA GLY A 36 25.69 5.68 -6.29
C GLY A 36 26.71 5.57 -7.42
N ASP A 37 26.33 4.94 -8.52
CA ASP A 37 27.17 4.78 -9.70
C ASP A 37 26.88 5.81 -10.81
N VAL A 38 25.93 6.73 -10.59
CA VAL A 38 25.53 7.75 -11.58
C VAL A 38 26.20 9.10 -11.30
N LYS A 39 26.83 9.68 -12.32
CA LYS A 39 27.41 11.02 -12.31
C LYS A 39 26.56 12.02 -13.07
N PHE A 40 26.25 13.14 -12.43
CA PHE A 40 25.54 14.27 -13.02
C PHE A 40 26.49 15.46 -13.24
N TYR A 41 26.75 15.79 -14.49
CA TYR A 41 27.56 16.93 -14.92
C TYR A 41 26.66 18.17 -15.08
N LEU A 42 26.73 19.08 -14.11
CA LEU A 42 25.77 20.17 -13.92
C LEU A 42 26.48 21.54 -13.75
N HIS A 43 25.68 22.55 -13.46
CA HIS A 43 26.09 23.93 -13.25
C HIS A 43 25.71 24.38 -11.82
N LYS A 44 26.62 25.06 -11.12
CA LYS A 44 26.45 25.54 -9.75
C LYS A 44 25.26 26.49 -9.66
N PHE A 45 25.20 27.50 -10.52
CA PHE A 45 24.21 28.57 -10.41
C PHE A 45 22.74 28.08 -10.31
N PRO A 46 22.22 27.25 -11.24
CA PRO A 46 20.84 26.74 -11.14
C PRO A 46 20.58 25.97 -9.85
N LEU A 47 21.49 25.07 -9.46
CA LEU A 47 21.33 24.19 -8.30
C LEU A 47 21.39 24.98 -6.99
N LEU A 48 22.43 25.79 -6.83
CA LEU A 48 22.68 26.53 -5.60
C LEU A 48 21.60 27.58 -5.35
N SER A 49 20.95 28.10 -6.39
CA SER A 49 19.84 29.06 -6.19
C SER A 49 18.60 28.46 -5.53
N LYS A 50 18.45 27.12 -5.49
CA LYS A 50 17.25 26.43 -5.00
C LYS A 50 17.48 25.45 -3.86
N SER A 51 18.72 25.08 -3.57
CA SER A 51 19.07 24.06 -2.55
C SER A 51 20.12 24.59 -1.57
N SER A 52 19.72 24.77 -0.30
CA SER A 52 20.65 25.18 0.75
C SER A 52 21.65 24.10 1.12
N ARG A 53 21.29 22.81 1.01
CA ARG A 53 22.24 21.73 1.26
C ARG A 53 23.34 21.70 0.21
N LEU A 54 23.01 21.83 -1.08
CA LEU A 54 24.03 21.90 -2.14
C LEU A 54 24.91 23.14 -2.00
N GLN A 55 24.36 24.28 -1.55
CA GLN A 55 25.18 25.48 -1.25
C GLN A 55 26.28 25.15 -0.24
N ARG A 56 25.93 24.46 0.85
CA ARG A 56 26.89 24.08 1.89
C ARG A 56 27.91 23.05 1.40
N LEU A 57 27.43 21.98 0.75
CA LEU A 57 28.32 20.92 0.25
C LEU A 57 29.35 21.46 -0.75
N VAL A 58 28.90 22.25 -1.72
CA VAL A 58 29.80 22.86 -2.72
C VAL A 58 30.78 23.86 -2.08
N ALA A 59 30.34 24.61 -1.06
CA ALA A 59 31.24 25.53 -0.36
C ALA A 59 32.37 24.81 0.38
N SER A 60 32.08 23.69 1.06
CA SER A 60 33.08 22.89 1.78
C SER A 60 34.12 22.25 0.85
N ILE A 61 33.71 21.84 -0.35
CA ILE A 61 34.57 21.14 -1.31
C ILE A 61 35.58 22.08 -2.01
N ASN A 62 35.25 23.37 -2.18
CA ASN A 62 36.17 24.35 -2.75
C ASN A 62 37.47 24.51 -1.91
N GLU A 63 37.48 24.08 -0.65
CA GLU A 63 38.67 24.08 0.22
C GLU A 63 39.62 22.89 -0.10
N GLU A 64 39.11 21.81 -0.69
CA GLU A 64 39.82 20.53 -0.91
C GLU A 64 40.23 20.26 -2.37
N LYS A 65 39.90 21.17 -3.32
CA LYS A 65 40.16 21.04 -4.79
C LYS A 65 39.55 19.80 -5.46
N ASN A 66 38.44 19.29 -4.94
CA ASN A 66 37.61 18.34 -5.68
C ASN A 66 36.42 19.10 -6.30
N ASP A 67 35.84 18.67 -7.42
CA ASP A 67 34.61 19.27 -7.98
C ASP A 67 33.43 18.28 -7.91
N GLU A 68 33.63 17.15 -7.23
CA GLU A 68 32.64 16.09 -7.06
C GLU A 68 31.95 16.18 -5.69
N VAL A 69 30.62 16.25 -5.70
CA VAL A 69 29.76 16.22 -4.51
C VAL A 69 29.07 14.86 -4.44
N ASP A 70 29.37 14.06 -3.42
CA ASP A 70 28.69 12.78 -3.18
C ASP A 70 27.44 12.98 -2.31
N ILE A 71 26.28 12.56 -2.84
CA ILE A 71 24.99 12.52 -2.14
C ILE A 71 24.28 11.19 -2.39
N SER A 72 25.04 10.09 -2.38
CA SER A 72 24.54 8.73 -2.61
C SER A 72 23.44 8.28 -1.63
N ASP A 73 23.29 8.96 -0.50
CA ASP A 73 22.24 8.75 0.51
C ASP A 73 20.91 9.48 0.19
N ILE A 74 20.79 10.16 -0.97
CA ILE A 74 19.56 10.86 -1.36
C ILE A 74 18.38 9.88 -1.53
N PRO A 75 17.23 10.11 -0.86
CA PRO A 75 16.06 9.24 -0.99
C PRO A 75 15.51 9.26 -2.41
N GLY A 76 15.13 8.08 -2.92
CA GLY A 76 14.66 7.90 -4.29
C GLY A 76 15.76 7.89 -5.36
N GLY A 77 17.03 8.06 -4.96
CA GLY A 77 18.20 7.85 -5.81
C GLY A 77 18.29 8.80 -7.02
N PRO A 78 18.99 8.39 -8.09
CA PRO A 78 19.27 9.24 -9.25
C PRO A 78 18.01 9.80 -9.92
N SER A 79 16.93 9.01 -10.01
CA SER A 79 15.69 9.45 -10.65
C SER A 79 14.96 10.55 -9.89
N ALA A 80 15.02 10.52 -8.55
CA ALA A 80 14.44 11.59 -7.73
C ALA A 80 15.30 12.86 -7.78
N PHE A 81 16.63 12.71 -7.74
CA PHE A 81 17.54 13.82 -7.93
C PHE A 81 17.38 14.49 -9.29
N GLU A 82 17.21 13.72 -10.36
CA GLU A 82 17.00 14.23 -11.71
C GLU A 82 15.78 15.18 -11.77
N ILE A 83 14.69 14.84 -11.09
CA ILE A 83 13.51 15.69 -10.93
C ILE A 83 13.89 17.03 -10.26
N CYS A 84 14.62 16.97 -9.14
CA CYS A 84 15.09 18.15 -8.43
C CYS A 84 16.01 19.02 -9.29
N ALA A 85 16.96 18.40 -9.99
CA ALA A 85 17.87 19.10 -10.89
C ALA A 85 17.11 19.78 -12.03
N LYS A 86 16.23 19.08 -12.74
CA LYS A 86 15.41 19.68 -13.81
C LYS A 86 14.58 20.86 -13.30
N PHE A 87 14.02 20.76 -12.10
CA PHE A 87 13.33 21.88 -11.45
C PHE A 87 14.26 23.10 -11.26
N CYS A 88 15.48 22.89 -10.75
CA CYS A 88 16.46 23.96 -10.55
C CYS A 88 16.80 24.72 -11.85
N TYR A 89 16.84 24.01 -12.99
CA TYR A 89 17.08 24.63 -14.30
C TYR A 89 15.84 25.29 -14.91
N GLY A 90 14.65 25.08 -14.33
CA GLY A 90 13.37 25.50 -14.88
C GLY A 90 12.92 24.65 -16.07
N MET A 91 13.49 23.45 -16.22
CA MET A 91 13.10 22.48 -17.24
C MET A 91 11.74 21.87 -16.91
N ILE A 92 11.08 21.37 -17.94
CA ILE A 92 9.80 20.67 -17.80
C ILE A 92 10.00 19.40 -16.98
N VAL A 93 9.21 19.27 -15.90
CA VAL A 93 9.12 18.05 -15.09
C VAL A 93 7.66 17.67 -14.93
N THR A 94 7.35 16.38 -15.04
CA THR A 94 6.00 15.86 -14.80
C THR A 94 5.98 15.02 -13.53
N LEU A 95 5.19 15.46 -12.54
CA LEU A 95 4.94 14.74 -11.31
C LEU A 95 3.60 14.01 -11.37
N ASN A 96 3.58 12.78 -10.85
CA ASN A 96 2.40 11.92 -10.75
C ASN A 96 2.52 11.02 -9.51
N ALA A 97 1.54 10.15 -9.27
CA ALA A 97 1.50 9.30 -8.08
C ALA A 97 2.73 8.39 -7.90
N TYR A 98 3.43 8.01 -8.98
CA TYR A 98 4.58 7.10 -8.92
C TYR A 98 5.88 7.77 -8.52
N ASN A 99 6.04 9.06 -8.82
CA ASN A 99 7.32 9.77 -8.63
C ASN A 99 7.25 10.93 -7.62
N VAL A 100 6.04 11.41 -7.30
CA VAL A 100 5.86 12.61 -6.47
C VAL A 100 6.44 12.44 -5.07
N LEU A 101 6.32 11.25 -4.47
CA LEU A 101 6.80 11.01 -3.12
C LEU A 101 8.33 10.95 -3.06
N ALA A 102 8.97 10.25 -3.99
CA ALA A 102 10.42 10.21 -4.11
C ALA A 102 10.99 11.62 -4.35
N ALA A 103 10.36 12.40 -5.25
CA ALA A 103 10.72 13.80 -5.48
C ALA A 103 10.55 14.65 -4.22
N ARG A 104 9.49 14.43 -3.42
CA ARG A 104 9.26 15.15 -2.17
C ARG A 104 10.35 14.88 -1.13
N CYS A 105 10.74 13.60 -0.97
CA CYS A 105 11.80 13.21 -0.04
C CYS A 105 13.17 13.73 -0.51
N ALA A 106 13.47 13.64 -1.81
CA ALA A 106 14.71 14.20 -2.37
C ALA A 106 14.77 15.73 -2.19
N ALA A 107 13.64 16.43 -2.40
CA ALA A 107 13.56 17.87 -2.19
C ALA A 107 13.76 18.24 -0.70
N GLU A 108 13.24 17.44 0.24
CA GLU A 108 13.52 17.57 1.68
C GLU A 108 15.01 17.41 1.97
N TYR A 109 15.59 16.31 1.48
CA TYR A 109 17.02 16.02 1.62
C TYR A 109 17.88 17.16 1.11
N LEU A 110 17.53 17.75 -0.03
CA LEU A 110 18.23 18.88 -0.66
C LEU A 110 17.86 20.24 -0.06
N GLU A 111 16.94 20.27 0.92
CA GLU A 111 16.46 21.47 1.59
C GLU A 111 15.89 22.54 0.63
N MET A 112 15.06 22.09 -0.32
CA MET A 112 14.44 22.95 -1.33
C MET A 112 13.19 23.65 -0.81
N PHE A 113 13.37 24.44 0.26
CA PHE A 113 12.30 25.13 0.97
C PHE A 113 11.85 26.44 0.31
N GLU A 114 10.61 26.85 0.59
CA GLU A 114 10.01 28.14 0.18
C GLU A 114 10.83 29.36 0.68
N THR A 115 11.56 29.21 1.79
CA THR A 115 12.42 30.25 2.36
C THR A 115 13.69 30.52 1.54
N ILE A 116 14.12 29.55 0.73
CA ILE A 116 15.27 29.68 -0.16
C ILE A 116 14.86 30.34 -1.48
N ASP A 117 13.69 29.95 -2.01
CA ASP A 117 13.13 30.47 -3.24
C ASP A 117 11.61 30.44 -3.20
N LYS A 118 10.95 31.51 -3.64
CA LYS A 118 9.49 31.57 -3.63
C LYS A 118 8.90 30.55 -4.61
N GLY A 119 8.02 29.69 -4.11
CA GLY A 119 7.47 28.57 -4.85
C GLY A 119 8.50 27.47 -5.12
N ASN A 120 9.40 27.19 -4.18
CA ASN A 120 10.37 26.10 -4.33
C ASN A 120 9.68 24.73 -4.40
N LEU A 121 10.46 23.69 -4.72
CA LEU A 121 9.94 22.38 -5.09
C LEU A 121 9.07 21.74 -3.99
N ILE A 122 9.48 21.83 -2.72
CA ILE A 122 8.72 21.28 -1.58
C ILE A 122 7.30 21.86 -1.56
N TYR A 123 7.16 23.18 -1.60
CA TYR A 123 5.86 23.84 -1.56
C TYR A 123 4.96 23.41 -2.71
N LYS A 124 5.50 23.35 -3.94
CA LYS A 124 4.71 22.94 -5.11
C LYS A 124 4.26 21.48 -5.01
N ILE A 125 5.13 20.60 -4.52
CA ILE A 125 4.79 19.19 -4.33
C ILE A 125 3.70 19.05 -3.25
N ASP A 126 3.83 19.74 -2.12
CA ASP A 126 2.86 19.66 -1.03
C ASP A 126 1.47 20.15 -1.46
N VAL A 127 1.42 21.22 -2.27
CA VAL A 127 0.18 21.67 -2.92
C VAL A 127 -0.39 20.60 -3.84
N PHE A 128 0.42 19.95 -4.69
CA PHE A 128 -0.06 18.90 -5.58
C PHE A 128 -0.55 17.65 -4.83
N LEU A 129 0.17 17.23 -3.79
CA LEU A 129 -0.22 16.13 -2.92
C LEU A 129 -1.60 16.39 -2.31
N THR A 130 -1.77 17.56 -1.68
CA THR A 130 -3.00 17.92 -0.95
C THR A 130 -4.18 18.22 -1.86
N SER A 131 -3.95 18.93 -2.97
CA SER A 131 -5.02 19.38 -3.87
C SER A 131 -5.46 18.32 -4.88
N SER A 132 -4.62 17.33 -5.18
CA SER A 132 -4.86 16.41 -6.30
C SER A 132 -4.68 14.93 -5.91
N VAL A 133 -3.49 14.56 -5.44
CA VAL A 133 -3.14 13.15 -5.21
C VAL A 133 -4.01 12.56 -4.10
N PHE A 134 -4.04 13.20 -2.92
CA PHE A 134 -4.87 12.78 -1.79
C PHE A 134 -6.37 12.94 -2.05
N ARG A 135 -6.78 13.51 -3.18
CA ARG A 135 -8.20 13.57 -3.58
C ARG A 135 -8.59 12.45 -4.53
N THR A 136 -7.64 11.65 -5.00
CA THR A 136 -7.86 10.63 -6.04
C THR A 136 -7.63 9.22 -5.47
N TRP A 137 -8.63 8.33 -5.60
CA TRP A 137 -8.59 6.96 -5.05
C TRP A 137 -7.30 6.20 -5.41
N LYS A 138 -7.06 5.99 -6.71
CA LYS A 138 -5.91 5.24 -7.22
C LYS A 138 -4.58 5.90 -6.86
N ASP A 139 -4.51 7.23 -6.97
CA ASP A 139 -3.25 7.94 -6.74
C ASP A 139 -2.85 7.89 -5.25
N SER A 140 -3.81 7.94 -4.31
CA SER A 140 -3.56 7.72 -2.87
C SER A 140 -3.02 6.32 -2.56
N ILE A 141 -3.56 5.29 -3.21
CA ILE A 141 -3.09 3.90 -3.03
C ILE A 141 -1.66 3.75 -3.55
N ILE A 142 -1.39 4.26 -4.75
CA ILE A 142 -0.04 4.20 -5.36
C ILE A 142 0.98 4.91 -4.47
N VAL A 143 0.66 6.11 -3.97
CA VAL A 143 1.57 6.83 -3.07
C VAL A 143 1.79 6.05 -1.78
N LEU A 144 0.73 5.50 -1.16
CA LEU A 144 0.87 4.66 0.04
C LEU A 144 1.81 3.48 -0.21
N GLN A 145 1.69 2.80 -1.35
CA GLN A 145 2.56 1.67 -1.72
C GLN A 145 4.03 2.07 -1.86
N SER A 146 4.31 3.28 -2.37
CA SER A 146 5.68 3.76 -2.56
C SER A 146 6.41 4.20 -1.27
N THR A 147 5.71 4.26 -0.13
CA THR A 147 6.29 4.76 1.14
C THR A 147 7.39 3.84 1.70
N ARG A 148 7.28 2.52 1.50
CA ARG A 148 8.23 1.54 2.04
C ARG A 148 9.67 1.77 1.59
N SER A 149 9.87 2.06 0.30
CA SER A 149 11.21 2.27 -0.27
C SER A 149 11.86 3.59 0.17
N LEU A 150 11.16 4.41 0.97
CA LEU A 150 11.55 5.77 1.32
C LEU A 150 11.52 6.03 2.84
N VAL A 151 11.34 5.00 3.67
CA VAL A 151 11.48 5.10 5.13
C VAL A 151 12.95 5.43 5.49
N PRO A 152 13.23 6.33 6.44
CA PRO A 152 12.31 7.04 7.34
C PRO A 152 11.70 8.35 6.79
N TRP A 153 12.16 8.85 5.65
CA TRP A 153 11.79 10.17 5.11
C TRP A 153 10.29 10.41 4.94
N CYS A 154 9.50 9.37 4.75
CA CYS A 154 8.04 9.49 4.59
C CYS A 154 7.24 9.57 5.90
N GLU A 155 7.80 9.12 7.03
CA GLU A 155 7.09 9.10 8.32
C GLU A 155 6.95 10.52 8.88
N ASP A 156 8.01 11.33 8.79
CA ASP A 156 8.03 12.71 9.27
C ASP A 156 7.10 13.64 8.47
N LEU A 157 6.80 13.28 7.23
CA LEU A 157 6.02 14.10 6.29
C LEU A 157 4.49 13.91 6.42
N LYS A 158 4.01 13.04 7.32
CA LYS A 158 2.57 12.72 7.50
C LYS A 158 1.85 12.26 6.22
N VAL A 159 2.59 11.89 5.17
CA VAL A 159 2.04 11.42 3.89
C VAL A 159 1.24 10.14 4.09
N ILE A 160 1.76 9.22 4.92
CA ILE A 160 1.12 7.94 5.22
C ILE A 160 -0.28 8.17 5.82
N SER A 161 -0.39 9.03 6.84
CA SER A 161 -1.69 9.35 7.45
C SER A 161 -2.66 9.99 6.46
N HIS A 162 -2.19 10.92 5.62
CA HIS A 162 -3.06 11.55 4.61
C HIS A 162 -3.56 10.56 3.56
N CYS A 163 -2.73 9.62 3.11
CA CYS A 163 -3.16 8.54 2.23
C CYS A 163 -4.20 7.65 2.90
N ILE A 164 -3.95 7.21 4.14
CA ILE A 164 -4.88 6.35 4.90
C ILE A 164 -6.23 7.06 5.07
N ASP A 165 -6.23 8.31 5.52
CA ASP A 165 -7.46 9.08 5.73
C ASP A 165 -8.24 9.31 4.43
N SER A 166 -7.53 9.57 3.33
CA SER A 166 -8.14 9.72 2.01
C SER A 166 -8.80 8.44 1.52
N ILE A 167 -8.08 7.31 1.63
CA ILE A 167 -8.56 5.98 1.24
C ILE A 167 -9.77 5.61 2.09
N ALA A 168 -9.66 5.72 3.42
CA ALA A 168 -10.73 5.38 4.34
C ALA A 168 -11.98 6.22 4.11
N SER A 169 -11.81 7.53 3.92
CA SER A 169 -12.93 8.44 3.64
C SER A 169 -13.62 8.06 2.32
N LYS A 170 -12.89 7.69 1.26
CA LYS A 170 -13.50 7.26 -0.01
C LYS A 170 -14.19 5.91 0.07
N ALA A 171 -13.59 4.94 0.76
CA ALA A 171 -14.20 3.62 0.97
C ALA A 171 -15.48 3.69 1.83
N SER A 172 -15.67 4.79 2.57
CA SER A 172 -16.82 5.04 3.44
C SER A 172 -17.93 5.87 2.79
N ILE A 173 -17.76 6.32 1.53
CA ILE A 173 -18.77 7.06 0.77
C ILE A 173 -19.84 6.08 0.26
N ASP A 174 -21.09 6.57 0.17
CA ASP A 174 -22.18 5.79 -0.40
C ASP A 174 -21.83 5.36 -1.84
N PRO A 175 -22.00 4.08 -2.21
CA PRO A 175 -21.68 3.61 -3.56
C PRO A 175 -22.33 4.43 -4.70
N SER A 176 -23.50 5.03 -4.47
CA SER A 176 -24.16 5.90 -5.45
C SER A 176 -23.42 7.21 -5.74
N GLU A 177 -22.54 7.66 -4.84
CA GLU A 177 -21.72 8.86 -4.97
C GLU A 177 -20.32 8.56 -5.54
N VAL A 178 -20.02 7.31 -5.87
CA VAL A 178 -18.71 6.90 -6.41
C VAL A 178 -18.62 7.26 -7.89
N GLU A 179 -17.93 8.37 -8.18
CA GLU A 179 -17.72 8.88 -9.55
C GLU A 179 -16.33 8.55 -10.13
N TRP A 180 -15.46 7.89 -9.38
CA TRP A 180 -14.08 7.59 -9.78
C TRP A 180 -13.88 6.13 -10.22
N SER A 181 -12.79 5.88 -10.95
CA SER A 181 -12.44 4.54 -11.42
C SER A 181 -11.95 3.63 -10.28
N TYR A 182 -12.43 2.38 -10.26
CA TYR A 182 -12.03 1.32 -9.34
C TYR A 182 -11.78 0.00 -10.08
N THR A 183 -11.01 -0.92 -9.50
CA THR A 183 -10.88 -2.29 -10.05
C THR A 183 -12.02 -3.13 -9.51
N TYR A 184 -12.88 -3.66 -10.40
CA TYR A 184 -13.88 -4.65 -10.01
C TYR A 184 -13.80 -5.86 -10.91
N ASN A 185 -13.02 -6.85 -10.49
CA ASN A 185 -12.84 -8.12 -11.17
C ASN A 185 -13.34 -9.27 -10.29
N ARG A 186 -14.60 -9.21 -9.83
CA ARG A 186 -15.19 -10.39 -9.19
C ARG A 186 -15.43 -11.44 -10.30
N LYS A 187 -14.48 -12.36 -10.47
CA LYS A 187 -14.75 -13.66 -11.10
C LYS A 187 -15.93 -14.24 -10.33
N LYS A 188 -17.12 -14.25 -10.94
CA LYS A 188 -18.29 -14.92 -10.36
C LYS A 188 -17.85 -16.32 -9.96
N LEU A 189 -17.96 -16.64 -8.67
CA LEU A 189 -17.81 -18.02 -8.23
C LEU A 189 -18.88 -18.85 -8.97
N PRO A 190 -18.62 -20.09 -9.39
CA PRO A 190 -19.60 -20.93 -10.10
C PRO A 190 -20.92 -21.21 -9.35
N SER A 191 -21.09 -20.71 -8.12
CA SER A 191 -22.22 -20.99 -7.23
C SER A 191 -23.41 -20.02 -7.39
N GLU A 192 -23.32 -18.96 -8.19
CA GLU A 192 -24.43 -17.99 -8.40
C GLU A 192 -25.07 -18.10 -9.80
N ASN A 193 -25.32 -19.32 -10.28
CA ASN A 193 -26.19 -19.55 -11.44
C ASN A 193 -27.60 -19.90 -10.95
N GLY A 194 -28.30 -18.90 -10.43
CA GLY A 194 -29.72 -18.94 -10.12
C GLY A 194 -30.50 -17.99 -11.02
N ILE A 195 -31.08 -18.55 -12.09
CA ILE A 195 -32.22 -18.05 -12.88
C ILE A 195 -32.10 -16.61 -13.41
N ASP A 196 -31.70 -16.54 -14.68
CA ASP A 196 -31.73 -15.35 -15.54
C ASP A 196 -33.19 -14.90 -15.76
N SER A 197 -33.69 -13.97 -14.95
CA SER A 197 -34.98 -13.33 -15.17
C SER A 197 -34.84 -12.18 -16.18
N HIS A 198 -35.06 -12.53 -17.45
CA HIS A 198 -35.64 -11.71 -18.53
C HIS A 198 -35.39 -10.19 -18.46
N TRP A 199 -34.32 -9.72 -19.11
CA TRP A 199 -33.94 -8.30 -19.17
C TRP A 199 -34.71 -7.52 -20.24
N ASN A 200 -35.65 -6.66 -19.82
CA ASN A 200 -36.33 -5.70 -20.68
C ASN A 200 -35.44 -4.46 -20.92
N GLY A 201 -34.66 -4.45 -22.01
CA GLY A 201 -34.31 -3.30 -22.89
C GLY A 201 -33.87 -1.93 -22.35
N VAL A 202 -33.88 -1.67 -21.04
CA VAL A 202 -33.45 -0.43 -20.41
C VAL A 202 -32.04 -0.69 -19.90
N ARG A 203 -31.06 0.05 -20.40
CA ARG A 203 -29.70 0.09 -19.82
C ARG A 203 -29.83 0.55 -18.37
N MET A 204 -29.92 -0.40 -17.43
CA MET A 204 -29.64 -0.11 -16.03
C MET A 204 -28.18 0.32 -15.98
N GLN A 205 -27.91 1.54 -15.51
CA GLN A 205 -26.53 1.90 -15.16
C GLN A 205 -26.05 0.84 -14.17
N PRO A 206 -24.87 0.22 -14.37
CA PRO A 206 -24.34 -0.72 -13.42
C PRO A 206 -24.17 0.02 -12.09
N MET A 207 -25.01 -0.34 -11.11
CA MET A 207 -24.92 0.21 -9.76
C MET A 207 -23.56 -0.16 -9.19
N VAL A 208 -22.85 0.81 -8.61
CA VAL A 208 -21.55 0.56 -8.00
C VAL A 208 -21.73 -0.45 -6.87
N PRO A 209 -20.99 -1.58 -6.88
CA PRO A 209 -21.08 -2.59 -5.82
C PRO A 209 -20.65 -2.01 -4.47
N THR A 210 -21.22 -2.48 -3.36
CA THR A 210 -20.85 -2.02 -2.01
C THR A 210 -19.41 -2.36 -1.62
N ASP A 211 -18.82 -3.36 -2.28
CA ASP A 211 -17.47 -3.87 -2.10
C ASP A 211 -16.48 -3.39 -3.18
N TRP A 212 -16.82 -2.33 -3.93
CA TRP A 212 -16.07 -1.84 -5.09
C TRP A 212 -14.57 -1.60 -4.86
N TRP A 213 -14.17 -1.30 -3.62
CA TRP A 213 -12.80 -0.94 -3.23
C TRP A 213 -11.93 -2.12 -2.79
N VAL A 214 -12.53 -3.28 -2.50
CA VAL A 214 -11.86 -4.41 -1.83
C VAL A 214 -10.62 -4.89 -2.60
N GLU A 215 -10.78 -5.09 -3.90
CA GLU A 215 -9.75 -5.62 -4.79
C GLU A 215 -8.52 -4.71 -4.88
N ASP A 216 -8.75 -3.40 -4.85
CA ASP A 216 -7.69 -2.39 -4.96
C ASP A 216 -6.82 -2.34 -3.70
N LEU A 217 -7.39 -2.59 -2.53
CA LEU A 217 -6.65 -2.62 -1.28
C LEU A 217 -5.90 -3.92 -1.06
N CYS A 218 -6.24 -4.99 -1.79
CA CYS A 218 -5.55 -6.26 -1.68
C CYS A 218 -4.08 -6.21 -2.13
N GLU A 219 -3.70 -5.15 -2.87
CA GLU A 219 -2.31 -4.94 -3.27
C GLU A 219 -1.45 -4.22 -2.21
N LEU A 220 -2.03 -3.85 -1.06
CA LEU A 220 -1.29 -3.25 0.04
C LEU A 220 -0.50 -4.28 0.83
N GLU A 221 0.64 -3.86 1.37
CA GLU A 221 1.37 -4.63 2.38
C GLU A 221 0.61 -4.69 3.71
N VAL A 222 0.91 -5.69 4.54
CA VAL A 222 0.13 -6.04 5.73
C VAL A 222 -0.07 -4.86 6.67
N ASP A 223 0.99 -4.11 6.97
CA ASP A 223 0.92 -2.98 7.89
C ASP A 223 0.06 -1.83 7.33
N SER A 224 0.25 -1.49 6.05
CA SER A 224 -0.55 -0.47 5.37
C SER A 224 -2.01 -0.88 5.28
N TYR A 225 -2.27 -2.15 4.91
CA TYR A 225 -3.60 -2.72 4.84
C TYR A 225 -4.30 -2.67 6.20
N LYS A 226 -3.62 -3.11 7.27
CA LYS A 226 -4.14 -3.08 8.64
C LYS A 226 -4.54 -1.67 9.05
N ARG A 227 -3.67 -0.67 8.85
CA ARG A 227 -3.97 0.74 9.19
C ARG A 227 -5.13 1.30 8.36
N VAL A 228 -5.23 0.95 7.08
CA VAL A 228 -6.34 1.38 6.22
C VAL A 228 -7.67 0.78 6.71
N ILE A 229 -7.73 -0.54 6.95
CA ILE A 229 -8.96 -1.19 7.44
C ILE A 229 -9.35 -0.65 8.82
N MET A 230 -8.40 -0.41 9.73
CA MET A 230 -8.68 0.23 11.01
C MET A 230 -9.32 1.61 10.84
N SER A 231 -8.80 2.43 9.92
CA SER A 231 -9.35 3.75 9.63
C SER A 231 -10.75 3.66 9.00
N ILE A 232 -10.99 2.71 8.08
CA ILE A 232 -12.31 2.44 7.51
C ILE A 232 -13.32 2.06 8.61
N LYS A 233 -12.95 1.11 9.50
CA LYS A 233 -13.79 0.71 10.63
C LYS A 233 -14.09 1.89 11.56
N ALA A 234 -13.10 2.73 11.84
CA ALA A 234 -13.25 3.90 12.70
C ALA A 234 -14.19 4.97 12.12
N LYS A 235 -14.40 5.02 10.80
CA LYS A 235 -15.39 5.90 10.17
C LYS A 235 -16.84 5.44 10.42
N GLY A 236 -17.06 4.15 10.66
CA GLY A 236 -18.36 3.59 11.05
C GLY A 236 -19.43 3.53 9.94
N SER A 237 -19.16 4.06 8.74
CA SER A 237 -20.14 4.07 7.63
C SER A 237 -20.12 2.80 6.77
N THR A 238 -19.09 1.96 6.91
CA THR A 238 -18.94 0.73 6.11
C THR A 238 -19.59 -0.45 6.84
N PRO A 239 -20.54 -1.18 6.23
CA PRO A 239 -21.15 -2.34 6.87
C PRO A 239 -20.12 -3.42 7.23
N ALA A 240 -20.31 -4.07 8.38
CA ALA A 240 -19.42 -5.12 8.89
C ALA A 240 -19.19 -6.26 7.87
N VAL A 241 -20.22 -6.65 7.11
CA VAL A 241 -20.13 -7.66 6.05
C VAL A 241 -19.15 -7.26 4.94
N VAL A 242 -19.12 -5.97 4.56
CA VAL A 242 -18.19 -5.49 3.52
C VAL A 242 -16.75 -5.48 4.03
N VAL A 243 -16.55 -5.12 5.30
CA VAL A 243 -15.23 -5.24 5.96
C VAL A 243 -14.80 -6.71 6.02
N GLY A 244 -15.73 -7.61 6.37
CA GLY A 244 -15.49 -9.06 6.36
C GLY A 244 -15.07 -9.59 5.00
N GLU A 245 -15.76 -9.18 3.93
CA GLU A 245 -15.39 -9.52 2.55
C GLU A 245 -14.02 -8.97 2.14
N ALA A 246 -13.66 -7.76 2.61
CA ALA A 246 -12.33 -7.21 2.38
C ALA A 246 -11.24 -8.08 3.01
N LEU A 247 -11.40 -8.43 4.29
CA LEU A 247 -10.50 -9.31 5.02
C LEU A 247 -10.41 -10.69 4.35
N ARG A 248 -11.55 -11.22 3.89
CA ARG A 248 -11.61 -12.49 3.15
C ARG A 248 -10.78 -12.41 1.87
N ALA A 249 -11.01 -11.41 1.02
CA ALA A 249 -10.28 -11.23 -0.23
C ALA A 249 -8.76 -11.08 0.00
N TYR A 250 -8.38 -10.29 1.00
CA TYR A 250 -6.98 -10.12 1.40
C TYR A 250 -6.34 -11.44 1.82
N ALA A 251 -7.03 -12.21 2.67
CA ALA A 251 -6.57 -13.50 3.16
C ALA A 251 -6.35 -14.50 2.02
N TYR A 252 -7.29 -14.62 1.08
CA TYR A 252 -7.13 -15.53 -0.05
C TYR A 252 -5.91 -15.17 -0.91
N ARG A 253 -5.62 -13.87 -1.07
CA ARG A 253 -4.51 -13.40 -1.89
C ARG A 253 -3.16 -13.43 -1.20
N ARG A 254 -3.10 -13.13 0.10
CA ARG A 254 -1.84 -12.90 0.84
C ARG A 254 -1.51 -13.97 1.87
N LEU A 255 -2.48 -14.78 2.30
CA LEU A 255 -2.30 -15.83 3.29
C LEU A 255 -2.51 -17.21 2.67
N LEU A 256 -3.74 -17.53 2.25
CA LEU A 256 -4.12 -18.90 1.92
C LEU A 256 -3.40 -19.41 0.66
N GLY A 257 -3.22 -18.56 -0.37
CA GLY A 257 -2.40 -18.93 -1.52
C GLY A 257 -0.92 -19.15 -1.19
N SER A 258 -0.37 -18.42 -0.21
CA SER A 258 1.03 -18.58 0.23
C SER A 258 1.23 -19.77 1.17
N LEU A 259 0.18 -20.21 1.87
CA LEU A 259 0.25 -21.29 2.85
C LEU A 259 0.41 -22.66 2.19
N GLU A 260 -0.29 -22.89 1.07
CA GLU A 260 -0.12 -24.10 0.25
C GLU A 260 1.34 -24.25 -0.23
N ASP A 261 1.98 -23.14 -0.63
CA ASP A 261 3.38 -23.11 -1.05
C ASP A 261 4.36 -23.29 0.11
N ALA A 262 4.05 -22.70 1.28
CA ALA A 262 4.92 -22.74 2.46
C ALA A 262 5.00 -24.14 3.08
N VAL A 263 3.86 -24.83 3.19
CA VAL A 263 3.77 -26.22 3.67
C VAL A 263 4.52 -27.18 2.73
N SER A 264 4.50 -26.91 1.43
CA SER A 264 5.15 -27.76 0.43
C SER A 264 6.67 -27.57 0.34
N ASN A 265 7.19 -26.38 0.62
CA ASN A 265 8.59 -26.01 0.34
C ASN A 265 9.41 -25.59 1.57
N GLY A 266 8.87 -25.65 2.80
CA GLY A 266 9.60 -25.29 4.02
C GLY A 266 9.98 -23.81 4.11
N VAL A 267 9.09 -22.93 3.62
CA VAL A 267 9.32 -21.47 3.50
C VAL A 267 9.20 -20.75 4.84
N ASP A 268 9.81 -19.57 4.95
CA ASP A 268 9.64 -18.62 6.05
C ASP A 268 8.16 -18.29 6.33
N CYS A 269 7.65 -18.82 7.45
CA CYS A 269 6.28 -18.61 7.94
C CYS A 269 6.03 -17.23 8.56
N ALA A 270 7.04 -16.36 8.69
CA ALA A 270 6.87 -15.04 9.34
C ALA A 270 5.87 -14.14 8.60
N LYS A 271 5.91 -14.12 7.26
CA LYS A 271 4.99 -13.29 6.46
C LYS A 271 3.54 -13.80 6.54
N PRO A 272 3.23 -15.09 6.28
CA PRO A 272 1.88 -15.63 6.49
C PRO A 272 1.37 -15.39 7.91
N ARG A 273 2.22 -15.53 8.94
CA ARG A 273 1.83 -15.29 10.34
C ARG A 273 1.41 -13.84 10.57
N ALA A 274 2.21 -12.87 10.11
CA ALA A 274 1.86 -11.46 10.22
C ALA A 274 0.55 -11.11 9.50
N VAL A 275 0.29 -11.72 8.34
CA VAL A 275 -0.99 -11.55 7.61
C VAL A 275 -2.15 -12.11 8.43
N LEU A 276 -2.01 -13.32 8.98
CA LEU A 276 -3.03 -13.97 9.81
C LEU A 276 -3.37 -13.13 11.04
N ASP A 277 -2.37 -12.72 11.81
CA ASP A 277 -2.56 -11.94 13.03
C ASP A 277 -3.23 -10.59 12.71
N ALA A 278 -2.85 -9.94 11.60
CA ALA A 278 -3.52 -8.75 11.11
C ALA A 278 -5.00 -9.01 10.81
N ILE A 279 -5.33 -10.05 10.04
CA ILE A 279 -6.73 -10.38 9.69
C ILE A 279 -7.55 -10.67 10.94
N VAL A 280 -7.07 -11.53 11.84
CA VAL A 280 -7.80 -11.93 13.05
C VAL A 280 -8.04 -10.70 13.94
N SER A 281 -7.04 -9.82 14.09
CA SER A 281 -7.20 -8.56 14.85
C SER A 281 -8.21 -7.58 14.25
N LEU A 282 -8.54 -7.72 12.96
CA LEU A 282 -9.43 -6.82 12.24
C LEU A 282 -10.85 -7.37 12.05
N LEU A 283 -11.11 -8.64 12.37
CA LEU A 283 -12.44 -9.25 12.22
C LEU A 283 -13.53 -8.36 12.88
N PRO A 284 -14.64 -8.06 12.18
CA PRO A 284 -15.77 -7.34 12.77
C PRO A 284 -16.37 -8.12 13.95
N ALA A 285 -17.01 -7.45 14.90
CA ALA A 285 -17.58 -8.11 16.08
C ALA A 285 -18.97 -8.70 15.79
N GLU A 286 -19.65 -8.14 14.79
CA GLU A 286 -21.01 -8.47 14.39
C GLU A 286 -21.09 -9.89 13.83
N GLU A 287 -22.04 -10.68 14.33
CA GLU A 287 -22.35 -12.01 13.81
C GLU A 287 -22.79 -11.93 12.34
N GLY A 288 -22.44 -12.95 11.55
CA GLY A 288 -22.71 -12.97 10.12
C GLY A 288 -21.89 -11.98 9.27
N SER A 289 -21.00 -11.18 9.88
CA SER A 289 -20.07 -10.31 9.12
C SER A 289 -19.07 -11.09 8.26
N VAL A 290 -18.81 -12.34 8.63
CA VAL A 290 -17.84 -13.23 8.01
C VAL A 290 -18.37 -14.67 8.07
N SER A 291 -18.26 -15.42 6.97
CA SER A 291 -18.78 -16.79 6.92
C SER A 291 -18.04 -17.76 7.85
N CYS A 292 -18.77 -18.73 8.41
CA CYS A 292 -18.20 -19.77 9.28
C CYS A 292 -17.08 -20.56 8.56
N GLY A 293 -17.28 -20.93 7.30
CA GLY A 293 -16.25 -21.60 6.49
C GLY A 293 -14.96 -20.80 6.31
N PHE A 294 -15.03 -19.46 6.26
CA PHE A 294 -13.81 -18.64 6.23
C PHE A 294 -13.12 -18.59 7.60
N LEU A 295 -13.85 -18.50 8.70
CA LEU A 295 -13.27 -18.59 10.04
C LEU A 295 -12.57 -19.93 10.27
N LEU A 296 -13.17 -21.04 9.82
CA LEU A 296 -12.56 -22.38 9.87
C LEU A 296 -11.24 -22.43 9.09
N LYS A 297 -11.17 -21.80 7.91
CA LYS A 297 -9.91 -21.67 7.14
C LYS A 297 -8.85 -20.86 7.89
N LEU A 298 -9.23 -19.76 8.55
CA LEU A 298 -8.30 -18.99 9.39
C LEU A 298 -7.80 -19.80 10.59
N LEU A 299 -8.68 -20.59 11.21
CA LEU A 299 -8.31 -21.45 12.33
C LEU A 299 -7.35 -22.57 11.89
N GLY A 300 -7.60 -23.19 10.73
CA GLY A 300 -6.67 -24.14 10.11
C GLY A 300 -5.30 -23.51 9.85
N ALA A 301 -5.27 -22.30 9.28
CA ALA A 301 -4.02 -21.55 9.08
C ALA A 301 -3.30 -21.22 10.41
N ALA A 302 -4.04 -20.86 11.46
CA ALA A 302 -3.49 -20.61 12.79
C ALA A 302 -2.85 -21.87 13.40
N CYS A 303 -3.43 -23.04 13.13
CA CYS A 303 -2.86 -24.31 13.57
C CYS A 303 -1.56 -24.64 12.83
N LEU A 304 -1.53 -24.48 11.51
CA LEU A 304 -0.36 -24.77 10.68
C LEU A 304 0.83 -23.83 10.94
N LEU A 305 0.55 -22.55 11.21
CA LEU A 305 1.59 -21.55 11.36
C LEU A 305 2.16 -21.46 12.78
N GLU A 306 1.71 -22.33 13.71
CA GLU A 306 2.09 -22.30 15.12
C GLU A 306 2.07 -20.87 15.68
N SER A 307 1.09 -20.04 15.27
CA SER A 307 1.03 -18.66 15.76
C SER A 307 0.78 -18.72 17.27
N GLY A 308 1.80 -18.32 18.05
CA GLY A 308 1.91 -18.54 19.49
C GLY A 308 0.94 -17.73 20.36
N GLU A 309 -0.01 -17.02 19.75
CA GLU A 309 -1.06 -16.33 20.49
C GLU A 309 -2.28 -17.24 20.67
N SER A 310 -2.33 -17.90 21.84
CA SER A 310 -3.50 -18.67 22.30
C SER A 310 -4.82 -17.86 22.25
N SER A 311 -4.73 -16.53 22.31
CA SER A 311 -5.83 -15.57 22.18
C SER A 311 -6.50 -15.59 20.80
N HIS A 312 -5.73 -15.64 19.71
CA HIS A 312 -6.28 -15.65 18.34
C HIS A 312 -7.06 -16.93 18.07
N ARG A 313 -6.50 -18.09 18.45
CA ARG A 313 -7.17 -19.39 18.34
C ARG A 313 -8.44 -19.44 19.17
N SER A 314 -8.38 -19.01 20.44
CA SER A 314 -9.56 -18.98 21.32
C SER A 314 -10.66 -18.05 20.77
N ASN A 315 -10.29 -16.86 20.24
CA ASN A 315 -11.26 -15.94 19.65
C ASN A 315 -11.95 -16.54 18.41
N LEU A 316 -11.19 -17.23 17.56
CA LEU A 316 -11.73 -17.92 16.39
C LEU A 316 -12.68 -19.05 16.79
N ILE A 317 -12.29 -19.90 17.75
CA ILE A 317 -13.14 -21.01 18.24
C ILE A 317 -14.49 -20.49 18.74
N LYS A 318 -14.50 -19.44 19.58
CA LYS A 318 -15.73 -18.81 20.08
C LYS A 318 -16.64 -18.31 18.96
N ARG A 319 -16.05 -17.61 17.99
CA ARG A 319 -16.79 -17.07 16.84
C ARG A 319 -17.31 -18.16 15.93
N ILE A 320 -16.57 -19.26 15.75
CA ILE A 320 -17.03 -20.41 14.95
C ILE A 320 -18.17 -21.11 15.68
N GLY A 321 -18.01 -21.33 17.00
CA GLY A 321 -19.05 -21.89 17.87
C GLY A 321 -20.37 -21.13 17.73
N ALA A 322 -20.36 -19.80 17.80
CA ALA A 322 -21.57 -18.98 17.70
C ALA A 322 -22.33 -19.07 16.36
N GLN A 323 -21.72 -19.55 15.28
CA GLN A 323 -22.34 -19.66 13.95
C GLN A 323 -21.97 -20.98 13.25
N LEU A 324 -21.86 -22.05 14.03
CA LEU A 324 -21.46 -23.38 13.52
C LEU A 324 -22.50 -23.97 12.56
N ASP A 325 -23.77 -23.60 12.72
CA ASP A 325 -24.89 -23.97 11.84
C ASP A 325 -24.69 -23.50 10.39
N GLY A 326 -23.88 -22.46 10.18
CA GLY A 326 -23.50 -21.96 8.85
C GLY A 326 -22.33 -22.70 8.18
N ALA A 327 -21.74 -23.73 8.82
CA ALA A 327 -20.63 -24.49 8.25
C ALA A 327 -21.10 -25.59 7.28
N SER A 328 -20.41 -25.75 6.14
CA SER A 328 -20.59 -26.94 5.31
C SER A 328 -19.77 -28.11 5.85
N VAL A 329 -20.16 -29.34 5.51
CA VAL A 329 -19.37 -30.54 5.85
C VAL A 329 -17.92 -30.44 5.34
N SER A 330 -17.73 -29.85 4.15
CA SER A 330 -16.39 -29.60 3.59
C SER A 330 -15.57 -28.60 4.40
N ASP A 331 -16.19 -27.64 5.07
CA ASP A 331 -15.45 -26.65 5.87
C ASP A 331 -14.86 -27.26 7.15
N LEU A 332 -15.54 -28.27 7.72
CA LEU A 332 -15.08 -28.98 8.91
C LEU A 332 -13.85 -29.87 8.65
N LEU A 333 -13.59 -30.22 7.39
CA LEU A 333 -12.44 -31.03 6.97
C LEU A 333 -11.14 -30.21 6.85
N ILE A 334 -11.18 -28.89 7.06
CA ILE A 334 -10.05 -27.97 6.86
C ILE A 334 -9.10 -27.93 8.08
N ILE A 335 -9.50 -28.52 9.20
CA ILE A 335 -8.69 -28.55 10.43
C ILE A 335 -7.54 -29.55 10.25
N PRO A 336 -6.26 -29.10 10.27
CA PRO A 336 -5.12 -29.99 10.10
C PRO A 336 -5.01 -30.97 11.28
N PRO A 337 -4.47 -32.18 11.04
CA PRO A 337 -4.24 -33.16 12.10
C PRO A 337 -3.20 -32.67 13.11
N ASN A 338 -3.28 -33.18 14.35
CA ASN A 338 -2.25 -32.94 15.35
C ASN A 338 -0.92 -33.54 14.86
N THR A 339 0.18 -32.79 15.01
CA THR A 339 1.51 -33.21 14.53
C THR A 339 2.08 -34.44 15.22
N ASP A 340 1.52 -34.83 16.36
CA ASP A 340 2.08 -35.88 17.24
C ASP A 340 1.40 -37.25 17.13
N GLU A 341 0.24 -37.37 16.47
CA GLU A 341 -0.48 -38.64 16.38
C GLU A 341 -1.01 -38.92 14.97
N ASN A 342 -1.16 -40.21 14.66
CA ASN A 342 -1.62 -40.76 13.39
C ASN A 342 -3.12 -40.46 13.10
N ASP A 343 -3.63 -39.39 13.71
CA ASP A 343 -5.00 -38.93 13.64
C ASP A 343 -5.19 -38.07 12.40
N THR A 344 -6.31 -38.26 11.71
CA THR A 344 -6.64 -37.52 10.49
C THR A 344 -7.23 -36.14 10.79
N TYR A 345 -7.59 -35.85 12.04
CA TYR A 345 -8.28 -34.63 12.48
C TYR A 345 -7.94 -34.27 13.92
N SER A 346 -7.90 -32.97 14.26
CA SER A 346 -7.75 -32.51 15.65
C SER A 346 -9.11 -32.60 16.39
N ILE A 347 -9.38 -33.75 17.01
CA ILE A 347 -10.64 -34.02 17.73
C ILE A 347 -10.87 -33.01 18.85
N ASP A 348 -9.82 -32.63 19.59
CA ASP A 348 -9.89 -31.65 20.68
C ASP A 348 -10.37 -30.28 20.21
N LEU A 349 -9.92 -29.84 19.03
CA LEU A 349 -10.32 -28.57 18.45
C LEU A 349 -11.79 -28.59 18.02
N VAL A 350 -12.23 -29.70 17.44
CA VAL A 350 -13.64 -29.90 17.05
C VAL A 350 -14.54 -29.92 18.28
N MET A 351 -14.13 -30.63 19.35
CA MET A 351 -14.86 -30.65 20.61
C MET A 351 -14.97 -29.23 21.20
N ALA A 352 -13.88 -28.46 21.24
CA ALA A 352 -13.90 -27.09 21.73
C ALA A 352 -14.86 -26.17 20.94
N ILE A 353 -14.97 -26.34 19.62
CA ILE A 353 -15.91 -25.61 18.78
C ILE A 353 -17.36 -25.99 19.10
N VAL A 354 -17.64 -27.29 19.26
CA VAL A 354 -18.98 -27.81 19.55
C VAL A 354 -19.43 -27.39 20.96
N GLU A 355 -18.53 -27.38 21.94
CA GLU A 355 -18.81 -26.88 23.29
C GLU A 355 -19.24 -25.41 23.26
N GLU A 356 -18.54 -24.55 22.53
CA GLU A 356 -18.92 -23.14 22.37
C GLU A 356 -20.27 -22.99 21.62
N PHE A 357 -20.55 -23.84 20.62
CA PHE A 357 -21.87 -23.84 19.95
C PHE A 357 -22.99 -24.20 20.92
N HIS A 358 -22.78 -25.21 21.78
CA HIS A 358 -23.78 -25.62 22.77
C HIS A 358 -24.11 -24.49 23.75
N VAL A 359 -23.09 -23.77 24.23
CA VAL A 359 -23.24 -22.62 25.15
C VAL A 359 -24.04 -21.48 24.54
N VAL A 360 -23.98 -21.27 23.22
CA VAL A 360 -24.75 -20.21 22.53
C VAL A 360 -26.21 -20.61 22.28
N THR A 361 -26.51 -21.91 22.25
CA THR A 361 -27.86 -22.44 21.97
C THR A 361 -28.76 -22.63 23.20
N GLU A 362 -28.23 -22.46 24.41
CA GLU A 362 -28.98 -22.36 25.68
C GLU A 362 -29.37 -20.90 25.97
#